data_AF-A0A8C0RQ76-F1
#
_entry.id   AF-A0A8C0RQ76-F1
#
_cell.length_a   1.000
_cell.length_b   1.000
_cell.length_c   1.000
_cell.angle_alpha   90.00
_cell.angle_beta   90.00
_cell.angle_gamma   90.00
#
_symmetry.space_group_name_H-M   'P 1'
#
loop_
_entity.id
_entity.type
_entity.pdbx_description
1 polymer ?
#
loop_
_entity_poly.entity_id
_entity_poly.type
_entity_poly.pdbx_seq_one_letter_code
_entity_poly.pdbx_strand_id
1 'polypeptide(L)'
;MASGSASSPRPAPDENEFPFGCPPDACQEPAEPRAVRCAACLPENVRSGEDRICPKCQGDDPQSGSPGSPLSQEKDPPEVAEAEVGCPFAGVGCPYKGSPRLMQEHEVASQTTHLNLLLGCVTPWMAPRGPGGAALALERNLSDLQLQAAVEVAGDLEVDCYRAPRSDSQDEHTLQRLTKEKPLAELQEKLRVFENIVAVLNKEVEASHLALAASIHQSQLDREHILSLEQQVAELQQTLAQKDQALGKLEQSLRLTEEASFDGTFLWKITNVTRRCHESACGRTVSLFSPAFYTAKYGYKLCLRLYLNGDGTGKRTHLSLFIVIMRGEYDALLPWPFRNKVTFMLLDQNNREHAIDAFRPDLSSASFQRPQSETNVASGCPLFFPLSRLQSPKHAYVKDDTMFLKCIVETNA
;
A
#
# COMPACT_ATOMS: atom_id res chain seq x y z
N MET A 1 -51.54 51.42 35.18
CA MET A 1 -50.45 50.67 35.84
C MET A 1 -50.81 49.20 35.74
N ALA A 2 -50.18 48.49 34.81
CA ALA A 2 -50.55 47.12 34.44
C ALA A 2 -49.60 46.12 35.12
N SER A 3 -50.17 45.12 35.78
CA SER A 3 -49.46 44.02 36.45
C SER A 3 -49.36 42.85 35.48
N GLY A 4 -48.14 42.50 35.10
CA GLY A 4 -47.83 41.48 34.09
C GLY A 4 -47.89 40.04 34.63
N SER A 5 -48.35 39.16 33.75
CA SER A 5 -48.23 37.70 33.78
C SER A 5 -46.90 37.26 33.14
N ALA A 6 -46.22 36.25 33.71
CA ALA A 6 -45.38 35.31 32.95
C ALA A 6 -44.94 34.12 33.81
N SER A 7 -45.19 32.94 33.27
CA SER A 7 -44.70 31.61 33.63
C SER A 7 -43.17 31.51 33.65
N SER A 8 -42.59 30.84 34.66
CA SER A 8 -41.18 30.44 34.68
C SER A 8 -41.00 28.94 34.34
N PRO A 9 -39.98 28.57 33.54
CA PRO A 9 -39.78 27.20 33.07
C PRO A 9 -39.00 26.32 34.06
N ARG A 10 -39.16 25.00 33.90
CA ARG A 10 -38.51 23.92 34.67
C ARG A 10 -36.97 23.95 34.53
N PRO A 11 -36.20 23.55 35.55
CA PRO A 11 -34.78 23.25 35.40
C PRO A 11 -34.59 21.90 34.68
N ALA A 12 -33.59 21.82 33.80
CA ALA A 12 -33.14 20.61 33.11
C ALA A 12 -32.50 19.60 34.10
N PRO A 13 -32.48 18.29 33.79
CA PRO A 13 -31.84 17.29 34.64
C PRO A 13 -30.31 17.31 34.51
N ASP A 14 -29.66 17.04 35.63
CA ASP A 14 -28.21 16.92 35.84
C ASP A 14 -27.69 15.59 35.25
N GLU A 15 -26.77 15.64 34.29
CA GLU A 15 -26.16 14.46 33.64
C GLU A 15 -24.86 14.02 34.36
N ASN A 16 -24.88 13.87 35.69
CA ASN A 16 -23.68 13.45 36.44
C ASN A 16 -23.95 12.50 37.63
N GLU A 17 -24.86 11.54 37.49
CA GLU A 17 -24.93 10.38 38.37
C GLU A 17 -24.68 9.08 37.60
N PHE A 18 -23.41 8.67 37.50
CA PHE A 18 -23.04 7.30 37.15
C PHE A 18 -22.83 6.48 38.44
N PRO A 19 -23.63 5.42 38.68
CA PRO A 19 -23.44 4.56 39.84
C PRO A 19 -22.28 3.58 39.58
N PHE A 20 -21.19 3.73 40.34
CA PHE A 20 -20.12 2.75 40.39
C PHE A 20 -20.53 1.57 41.28
N GLY A 21 -20.52 0.36 40.73
CA GLY A 21 -20.51 -0.88 41.51
C GLY A 21 -20.98 -2.11 40.75
N CYS A 22 -20.05 -2.96 40.34
CA CYS A 22 -20.30 -4.39 40.09
C CYS A 22 -19.06 -5.20 40.54
N PRO A 23 -19.24 -6.48 40.95
CA PRO A 23 -18.51 -7.14 42.03
C PRO A 23 -17.22 -7.84 41.56
N PRO A 24 -16.33 -8.25 42.50
CA PRO A 24 -15.20 -9.11 42.17
C PRO A 24 -15.70 -10.54 41.91
N ASP A 25 -15.00 -11.26 41.03
CA ASP A 25 -15.20 -12.67 40.64
C ASP A 25 -16.15 -12.92 39.46
N ALA A 26 -15.57 -12.91 38.26
CA ALA A 26 -15.64 -14.02 37.30
C ALA A 26 -14.97 -13.59 35.98
N CYS A 27 -13.72 -14.02 35.76
CA CYS A 27 -13.13 -14.29 34.44
C CYS A 27 -11.72 -14.87 34.69
N GLN A 28 -11.65 -16.17 34.97
CA GLN A 28 -10.42 -16.93 34.72
C GLN A 28 -10.26 -17.00 33.21
N GLU A 29 -9.31 -16.25 32.65
CA GLU A 29 -8.83 -16.51 31.30
C GLU A 29 -7.98 -17.80 31.29
N PRO A 30 -8.16 -18.70 30.32
CA PRO A 30 -7.30 -19.86 30.18
C PRO A 30 -5.90 -19.42 29.71
N ALA A 31 -4.85 -19.98 30.32
CA ALA A 31 -3.48 -19.75 29.90
C ALA A 31 -3.25 -20.30 28.48
N GLU A 32 -3.18 -19.43 27.47
CA GLU A 32 -2.77 -19.80 26.13
C GLU A 32 -1.27 -20.15 26.08
N PRO A 33 -0.86 -21.24 25.40
CA PRO A 33 0.54 -21.60 25.27
C PRO A 33 1.27 -20.64 24.31
N ARG A 34 2.30 -19.95 24.81
CA ARG A 34 3.20 -19.10 24.01
C ARG A 34 3.88 -19.94 22.92
N ALA A 35 3.59 -19.63 21.65
CA ALA A 35 4.31 -20.19 20.51
C ALA A 35 5.77 -19.67 20.47
N VAL A 36 6.74 -20.55 20.71
CA VAL A 36 8.17 -20.25 20.58
C VAL A 36 8.63 -20.59 19.16
N ARG A 37 9.35 -19.67 18.51
CA ARG A 37 9.81 -19.80 17.11
C ARG A 37 11.25 -20.33 17.05
N CYS A 38 11.54 -21.20 16.07
CA CYS A 38 12.91 -21.62 15.75
C CYS A 38 13.67 -20.48 15.05
N ALA A 39 14.91 -20.19 15.47
CA ALA A 39 15.70 -19.06 14.95
C ALA A 39 16.26 -19.26 13.53
N ALA A 40 16.30 -20.51 13.03
CA ALA A 40 16.93 -20.84 11.74
C ALA A 40 15.94 -20.98 10.57
N CYS A 41 14.64 -21.11 10.84
CA CYS A 41 13.63 -21.37 9.81
C CYS A 41 12.43 -20.43 9.97
N LEU A 42 12.28 -19.48 9.05
CA LEU A 42 11.09 -18.63 8.89
C LEU A 42 10.15 -19.26 7.84
N PRO A 43 8.83 -19.11 7.93
CA PRO A 43 7.92 -19.60 8.96
C PRO A 43 6.96 -20.66 8.36
N GLU A 44 6.91 -21.87 8.91
CA GLU A 44 5.68 -22.68 8.89
C GLU A 44 5.86 -23.87 9.84
N ASN A 45 4.82 -24.13 10.63
CA ASN A 45 4.59 -25.25 11.56
C ASN A 45 4.86 -24.97 13.05
N VAL A 46 3.75 -24.91 13.79
CA VAL A 46 3.66 -24.95 15.26
C VAL A 46 3.95 -26.38 15.75
N ARG A 47 4.70 -26.53 16.86
CA ARG A 47 4.73 -27.77 17.64
C ARG A 47 4.64 -27.52 19.13
N SER A 48 3.97 -28.46 19.80
CA SER A 48 3.84 -28.64 21.24
C SER A 48 5.01 -29.47 21.78
N GLY A 49 5.78 -28.95 22.74
CA GLY A 49 6.82 -29.69 23.47
C GLY A 49 8.10 -28.87 23.74
N GLU A 50 8.70 -29.04 24.92
CA GLU A 50 9.75 -28.21 25.55
C GLU A 50 11.16 -28.25 24.93
N ASP A 51 11.33 -28.61 23.65
CA ASP A 51 12.64 -28.64 22.99
C ASP A 51 12.81 -27.54 21.95
N ARG A 52 13.92 -26.79 22.01
CA ARG A 52 14.17 -25.56 21.21
C ARG A 52 14.72 -25.79 19.79
N ILE A 53 14.73 -27.03 19.28
CA ILE A 53 15.28 -27.35 17.95
C ILE A 53 14.31 -28.30 17.23
N CYS A 54 13.99 -28.03 15.95
CA CYS A 54 13.02 -28.83 15.19
C CYS A 54 13.66 -30.11 14.62
N PRO A 55 12.88 -31.19 14.41
CA PRO A 55 13.41 -32.48 13.94
C PRO A 55 13.99 -32.48 12.52
N LYS A 56 13.79 -31.42 11.72
CA LYS A 56 14.50 -31.25 10.43
C LYS A 56 15.94 -30.73 10.59
N CYS A 57 16.23 -30.01 11.67
CA CYS A 57 17.56 -29.43 11.92
C CYS A 57 18.47 -30.36 12.74
N GLN A 58 17.94 -31.48 13.24
CA GLN A 58 18.68 -32.44 14.05
C GLN A 58 19.54 -33.40 13.21
N GLY A 59 19.52 -33.26 11.87
CA GLY A 59 20.15 -34.19 10.92
C GLY A 59 21.52 -33.77 10.36
N ASP A 60 21.99 -32.55 10.60
CA ASP A 60 23.25 -32.06 10.04
C ASP A 60 24.17 -31.52 11.15
N ASP A 61 24.91 -32.43 11.76
CA ASP A 61 26.04 -32.11 12.65
C ASP A 61 27.28 -32.88 12.16
N PRO A 62 28.24 -32.20 11.51
CA PRO A 62 29.63 -32.62 11.50
C PRO A 62 30.39 -31.85 12.59
N GLN A 63 30.81 -32.62 13.58
CA GLN A 63 31.59 -32.27 14.77
C GLN A 63 32.70 -31.21 14.60
N SER A 64 32.75 -30.34 15.62
CA SER A 64 33.91 -29.80 16.36
C SER A 64 35.32 -29.85 15.75
N GLY A 65 35.96 -28.67 15.68
CA GLY A 65 37.43 -28.54 15.67
C GLY A 65 37.92 -27.15 15.27
N SER A 66 38.65 -26.47 16.14
CA SER A 66 39.53 -25.32 15.82
C SER A 66 40.99 -25.72 16.10
N PRO A 67 42.02 -24.96 15.69
CA PRO A 67 42.22 -24.12 14.50
C PRO A 67 43.54 -24.46 13.76
N GLY A 68 43.70 -24.02 12.50
CA GLY A 68 45.00 -24.05 11.82
C GLY A 68 44.98 -23.56 10.36
N SER A 69 45.54 -22.37 10.12
CA SER A 69 46.09 -21.94 8.81
C SER A 69 47.46 -22.63 8.58
N PRO A 70 48.06 -22.71 7.37
CA PRO A 70 47.97 -21.71 6.27
C PRO A 70 48.13 -22.23 4.80
N LEU A 71 48.15 -21.26 3.87
CA LEU A 71 48.79 -21.25 2.52
C LEU A 71 48.07 -21.86 1.30
N SER A 72 47.63 -20.92 0.44
CA SER A 72 47.84 -20.81 -1.01
C SER A 72 48.11 -22.06 -1.85
N GLN A 73 47.21 -22.34 -2.80
CA GLN A 73 47.59 -22.68 -4.19
C GLN A 73 46.38 -22.58 -5.12
N GLU A 74 46.60 -21.87 -6.23
CA GLU A 74 45.73 -21.83 -7.41
C GLU A 74 45.39 -23.25 -7.89
N LYS A 75 44.12 -23.45 -8.25
CA LYS A 75 43.73 -24.54 -9.14
C LYS A 75 42.46 -24.13 -9.88
N ASP A 76 42.58 -23.96 -11.18
CA ASP A 76 41.47 -23.76 -12.12
C ASP A 76 40.35 -24.78 -11.88
N PRO A 77 39.08 -24.37 -11.88
CA PRO A 77 37.97 -25.31 -11.87
C PRO A 77 37.78 -25.93 -13.26
N PRO A 78 37.34 -27.21 -13.32
CA PRO A 78 37.21 -27.96 -14.56
C PRO A 78 36.03 -27.44 -15.38
N GLU A 79 36.20 -27.47 -16.70
CA GLU A 79 35.21 -27.19 -17.72
C GLU A 79 34.00 -28.13 -17.55
N VAL A 80 32.94 -27.62 -16.92
CA VAL A 80 31.63 -28.27 -16.87
C VAL A 80 30.87 -27.79 -18.09
N ALA A 81 30.39 -28.72 -18.92
CA ALA A 81 29.50 -28.42 -20.03
C ALA A 81 28.23 -27.72 -19.52
N GLU A 82 28.23 -26.39 -19.52
CA GLU A 82 27.09 -25.58 -19.15
C GLU A 82 26.02 -25.73 -20.24
N ALA A 83 24.87 -26.28 -19.86
CA ALA A 83 23.73 -26.38 -20.76
C ALA A 83 23.32 -24.97 -21.23
N GLU A 84 23.35 -24.73 -22.54
CA GLU A 84 22.91 -23.46 -23.13
C GLU A 84 21.44 -23.20 -22.77
N VAL A 85 21.19 -22.08 -22.10
CA VAL A 85 19.83 -21.65 -21.75
C VAL A 85 19.38 -20.62 -22.79
N GLY A 86 18.15 -20.75 -23.27
CA GLY A 86 17.55 -19.77 -24.18
C GLY A 86 17.10 -18.52 -23.44
N CYS A 87 17.18 -17.36 -24.10
CA CYS A 87 16.72 -16.10 -23.54
C CYS A 87 15.24 -16.18 -23.11
N PRO A 88 14.84 -15.58 -21.96
CA PRO A 88 13.43 -15.54 -21.53
C PRO A 88 12.48 -14.93 -22.58
N PHE A 89 13.01 -14.07 -23.46
CA PHE A 89 12.26 -13.46 -24.57
C PHE A 89 12.28 -14.29 -25.86
N ALA A 90 12.74 -15.53 -25.84
CA ALA A 90 12.68 -16.43 -27.00
C ALA A 90 11.24 -16.64 -27.50
N GLY A 91 10.26 -16.67 -26.59
CA GLY A 91 8.83 -16.76 -26.94
C GLY A 91 8.27 -15.55 -27.68
N VAL A 92 8.96 -14.40 -27.63
CA VAL A 92 8.61 -13.18 -28.39
C VAL A 92 9.59 -12.89 -29.53
N GLY A 93 10.46 -13.85 -29.87
CA GLY A 93 11.31 -13.80 -31.07
C GLY A 93 12.79 -13.47 -30.84
N CYS A 94 13.30 -13.48 -29.60
CA CYS A 94 14.74 -13.33 -29.37
C CYS A 94 15.52 -14.63 -29.70
N PRO A 95 16.52 -14.60 -30.62
CA PRO A 95 17.22 -15.82 -31.05
C PRO A 95 18.39 -16.22 -30.13
N TYR A 96 18.66 -15.49 -29.05
CA TYR A 96 19.86 -15.68 -28.24
C TYR A 96 19.79 -16.93 -27.33
N LYS A 97 20.87 -17.72 -27.36
CA LYS A 97 21.15 -18.85 -26.46
C LYS A 97 22.58 -18.74 -25.98
N GLY A 98 22.83 -18.97 -24.69
CA GLY A 98 24.17 -18.86 -24.12
C GLY A 98 24.24 -19.38 -22.70
N SER A 99 25.43 -19.29 -22.10
CA SER A 99 25.62 -19.63 -20.69
C SER A 99 24.89 -18.65 -19.77
N PRO A 100 24.53 -19.05 -18.53
CA PRO A 100 23.83 -18.19 -17.58
C PRO A 100 24.57 -16.87 -17.28
N ARG A 101 25.91 -16.88 -17.33
CA ARG A 101 26.74 -15.68 -17.12
C ARG A 101 26.62 -14.69 -18.28
N LEU A 102 26.65 -15.17 -19.52
CA LEU A 102 26.50 -14.32 -20.71
C LEU A 102 25.04 -13.88 -20.92
N MET A 103 24.07 -14.61 -20.37
CA MET A 103 22.65 -14.22 -20.40
C MET A 103 22.42 -12.88 -19.68
N GLN A 104 23.06 -12.69 -18.53
CA GLN A 104 22.90 -11.46 -17.76
C GLN A 104 23.47 -10.24 -18.49
N GLU A 105 24.59 -10.41 -19.21
CA GLU A 105 25.16 -9.37 -20.07
C GLU A 105 24.27 -9.09 -21.29
N HIS A 106 23.71 -10.14 -21.90
CA HIS A 106 22.76 -10.03 -23.01
C HIS A 106 21.47 -9.29 -22.63
N GLU A 107 20.89 -9.57 -21.46
CA GLU A 107 19.69 -8.91 -20.94
C GLU A 107 19.89 -7.40 -20.77
N VAL A 108 21.06 -7.00 -20.26
CA VAL A 108 21.42 -5.59 -20.09
C VAL A 108 21.66 -4.92 -21.45
N ALA A 109 22.37 -5.57 -22.37
CA ALA A 109 22.69 -5.01 -23.67
C ALA A 109 21.49 -4.95 -24.64
N SER A 110 20.54 -5.87 -24.51
CA SER A 110 19.42 -6.06 -25.45
C SER A 110 18.08 -5.54 -24.93
N GLN A 111 18.08 -4.77 -23.84
CA GLN A 111 16.87 -4.26 -23.18
C GLN A 111 15.93 -3.52 -24.15
N THR A 112 16.47 -2.64 -25.00
CA THR A 112 15.69 -1.90 -26.00
C THR A 112 15.08 -2.82 -27.07
N THR A 113 15.81 -3.86 -27.46
CA THR A 113 15.36 -4.85 -28.45
C THR A 113 14.23 -5.71 -27.87
N HIS A 114 14.35 -6.13 -26.61
CA HIS A 114 13.29 -6.87 -25.90
C HIS A 114 12.03 -6.02 -25.71
N LEU A 115 12.17 -4.74 -25.37
CA LEU A 115 11.04 -3.81 -25.28
C LEU A 115 10.33 -3.65 -26.62
N ASN A 116 11.05 -3.55 -27.74
CA ASN A 116 10.45 -3.46 -29.07
C ASN A 116 9.72 -4.74 -29.50
N LEU A 117 10.26 -5.93 -29.16
CA LEU A 117 9.59 -7.20 -29.41
C LEU A 117 8.30 -7.33 -28.58
N LEU A 118 8.35 -6.93 -27.30
CA LEU A 118 7.16 -6.87 -26.46
C LEU A 118 6.14 -5.87 -27.01
N LEU A 119 6.55 -4.68 -27.44
CA LEU A 119 5.69 -3.69 -28.09
C LEU A 119 5.08 -4.24 -29.40
N GLY A 120 5.81 -5.00 -30.19
CA GLY A 120 5.29 -5.69 -31.38
C GLY A 120 4.25 -6.76 -31.07
N CYS A 121 4.42 -7.51 -29.98
CA CYS A 121 3.39 -8.41 -29.46
C CYS A 121 2.21 -7.65 -28.84
N VAL A 122 2.41 -6.39 -28.45
CA VAL A 122 1.45 -5.60 -27.69
C VAL A 122 0.55 -4.71 -28.55
N THR A 123 1.05 -4.28 -29.70
CA THR A 123 0.30 -3.42 -30.63
C THR A 123 -1.00 -4.05 -31.19
N PRO A 124 -1.16 -5.38 -31.33
CA PRO A 124 -2.45 -5.95 -31.73
C PRO A 124 -3.53 -5.87 -30.63
N TRP A 125 -3.17 -5.74 -29.34
CA TRP A 125 -4.14 -5.64 -28.23
C TRP A 125 -4.38 -4.22 -27.74
N MET A 126 -3.47 -3.28 -28.03
CA MET A 126 -3.63 -1.85 -27.71
C MET A 126 -4.26 -1.01 -28.83
N ALA A 127 -4.64 -1.61 -29.97
CA ALA A 127 -5.52 -0.93 -30.92
C ALA A 127 -6.89 -0.70 -30.26
N PRO A 128 -7.44 0.53 -30.24
CA PRO A 128 -8.78 0.77 -29.70
C PRO A 128 -9.80 -0.03 -30.51
N ARG A 129 -10.31 -1.13 -29.94
CA ARG A 129 -11.54 -1.76 -30.42
C ARG A 129 -12.69 -0.82 -30.04
N GLY A 130 -12.92 0.18 -30.87
CA GLY A 130 -14.11 1.01 -30.80
C GLY A 130 -15.38 0.15 -30.94
N PRO A 131 -16.48 0.54 -30.29
CA PRO A 131 -17.78 -0.10 -30.46
C PRO A 131 -18.28 0.20 -31.89
N GLY A 132 -17.98 -0.69 -32.83
CA GLY A 132 -18.41 -0.52 -34.23
C GLY A 132 -17.79 -1.50 -35.22
N GLY A 133 -16.67 -2.16 -34.88
CA GLY A 133 -15.96 -3.04 -35.83
C GLY A 133 -16.46 -4.48 -35.91
N ALA A 134 -17.08 -5.03 -34.85
CA ALA A 134 -17.57 -6.42 -34.84
C ALA A 134 -19.04 -6.55 -35.28
N ALA A 135 -19.83 -5.48 -35.17
CA ALA A 135 -21.23 -5.47 -35.65
C ALA A 135 -21.30 -5.46 -37.19
N LEU A 136 -20.38 -4.77 -37.87
CA LEU A 136 -20.37 -4.67 -39.32
C LEU A 136 -19.83 -5.92 -40.04
N ALA A 137 -19.18 -6.86 -39.34
CA ALA A 137 -18.74 -8.12 -39.93
C ALA A 137 -19.85 -9.20 -39.93
N LEU A 138 -20.82 -9.10 -39.01
CA LEU A 138 -21.97 -10.01 -38.97
C LEU A 138 -23.16 -9.48 -39.77
N GLU A 139 -23.40 -8.16 -39.79
CA GLU A 139 -24.47 -7.54 -40.60
C GLU A 139 -24.20 -7.59 -42.12
N ARG A 140 -22.93 -7.67 -42.52
CA ARG A 140 -22.56 -7.81 -43.93
C ARG A 140 -22.79 -9.22 -44.48
N ASN A 141 -22.81 -10.25 -43.62
CA ASN A 141 -23.13 -11.62 -44.01
C ASN A 141 -24.65 -11.92 -44.03
N LEU A 142 -25.48 -11.05 -43.44
CA LEU A 142 -26.95 -11.12 -43.56
C LEU A 142 -27.49 -10.30 -44.73
N SER A 143 -26.75 -9.28 -45.17
CA SER A 143 -27.16 -8.38 -46.26
C SER A 143 -26.83 -8.91 -47.67
N ASP A 144 -26.00 -9.95 -47.79
CA ASP A 144 -25.63 -10.59 -49.07
C ASP A 144 -26.52 -11.80 -49.44
N LEU A 145 -27.58 -12.07 -48.69
CA LEU A 145 -28.62 -13.06 -49.02
C LEU A 145 -29.97 -12.41 -49.40
N GLN A 146 -29.94 -11.13 -49.77
CA GLN A 146 -31.14 -10.37 -50.17
C GLN A 146 -31.03 -9.84 -51.60
N LEU A 147 -31.04 -10.76 -52.57
CA LEU A 147 -31.51 -10.59 -53.96
C LEU A 147 -31.62 -12.04 -54.49
N GLN A 148 -32.79 -12.59 -54.83
CA GLN A 148 -33.72 -12.06 -55.82
C GLN A 148 -35.04 -12.87 -55.75
N ALA A 149 -36.12 -12.24 -55.28
CA ALA A 149 -37.49 -12.70 -55.53
C ALA A 149 -38.44 -11.51 -55.44
N ALA A 150 -38.27 -10.56 -56.37
CA ALA A 150 -39.38 -9.73 -56.79
C ALA A 150 -40.24 -10.59 -57.73
N VAL A 151 -41.39 -11.04 -57.24
CA VAL A 151 -42.54 -11.33 -58.12
C VAL A 151 -43.70 -10.55 -57.54
N GLU A 152 -44.02 -9.47 -58.25
CA GLU A 152 -45.22 -8.68 -58.08
C GLU A 152 -46.45 -9.58 -58.23
N VAL A 153 -47.30 -9.60 -57.21
CA VAL A 153 -48.70 -9.99 -57.35
C VAL A 153 -49.47 -8.70 -57.64
N ALA A 154 -49.85 -8.51 -58.90
CA ALA A 154 -51.12 -7.92 -59.35
C ALA A 154 -50.97 -7.44 -60.80
N GLY A 155 -51.54 -8.20 -61.72
CA GLY A 155 -51.67 -7.82 -63.12
C GLY A 155 -52.53 -8.86 -63.83
N ASP A 156 -53.82 -8.58 -63.93
CA ASP A 156 -54.75 -9.30 -64.79
C ASP A 156 -54.18 -9.37 -66.22
N LEU A 157 -53.88 -10.58 -66.69
CA LEU A 157 -53.68 -10.86 -68.11
C LEU A 157 -54.57 -12.04 -68.48
N GLU A 158 -55.64 -11.74 -69.21
CA GLU A 158 -56.34 -12.72 -70.04
C GLU A 158 -55.33 -13.32 -71.03
N VAL A 159 -55.12 -14.63 -70.93
CA VAL A 159 -54.38 -15.39 -71.94
C VAL A 159 -55.36 -16.35 -72.60
N ASP A 160 -55.87 -15.91 -73.75
CA ASP A 160 -56.50 -16.75 -74.75
C ASP A 160 -55.47 -17.77 -75.27
N CYS A 161 -55.55 -19.01 -74.76
CA CYS A 161 -54.90 -20.15 -75.39
C CYS A 161 -55.89 -20.85 -76.32
N TYR A 162 -55.76 -20.52 -77.59
CA TYR A 162 -56.33 -21.17 -78.77
C TYR A 162 -56.48 -22.71 -78.58
N ARG A 163 -57.72 -23.19 -78.66
CA ARG A 163 -58.04 -24.62 -78.73
C ARG A 163 -57.61 -25.18 -80.08
N ALA A 164 -56.47 -25.86 -80.12
CA ALA A 164 -56.12 -26.74 -81.23
C ALA A 164 -56.93 -28.05 -81.11
N PRO A 165 -57.63 -28.50 -82.16
CA PRO A 165 -58.29 -29.80 -82.13
C PRO A 165 -57.22 -30.89 -82.31
N ARG A 166 -57.11 -31.80 -81.34
CA ARG A 166 -56.40 -33.06 -81.53
C ARG A 166 -57.37 -34.21 -81.34
N SER A 167 -57.47 -34.96 -82.43
CA SER A 167 -58.10 -36.26 -82.56
C SER A 167 -57.61 -37.26 -81.52
N ASP A 168 -58.53 -38.14 -81.15
CA ASP A 168 -58.35 -39.30 -80.29
C ASP A 168 -57.00 -40.02 -80.48
N SER A 169 -56.25 -40.11 -79.39
CA SER A 169 -55.49 -41.31 -79.04
C SER A 169 -55.40 -41.37 -77.52
N GLN A 170 -56.30 -42.12 -76.92
CA GLN A 170 -56.55 -42.20 -75.49
C GLN A 170 -55.43 -42.96 -74.73
N ASP A 171 -54.45 -43.53 -75.45
CA ASP A 171 -53.39 -44.39 -74.92
C ASP A 171 -51.99 -43.74 -74.78
N GLU A 172 -51.68 -42.61 -75.46
CA GLU A 172 -50.41 -41.89 -75.23
C GLU A 172 -50.47 -40.92 -74.03
N HIS A 173 -51.64 -40.35 -73.75
CA HIS A 173 -51.84 -39.39 -72.66
C HIS A 173 -51.85 -40.03 -71.26
N THR A 174 -52.29 -41.29 -71.14
CA THR A 174 -52.24 -42.09 -69.91
C THR A 174 -50.80 -42.45 -69.55
N LEU A 175 -49.97 -42.81 -70.54
CA LEU A 175 -48.56 -43.16 -70.33
C LEU A 175 -47.69 -41.94 -69.99
N GLN A 176 -48.02 -40.76 -70.54
CA GLN A 176 -47.32 -39.51 -70.22
C GLN A 176 -47.76 -38.86 -68.88
N ARG A 177 -49.00 -39.11 -68.42
CA ARG A 177 -49.43 -38.78 -67.05
C ARG A 177 -48.76 -39.68 -66.03
N LEU A 178 -48.77 -41.00 -66.25
CA LEU A 178 -48.13 -41.98 -65.36
C LEU A 178 -46.61 -41.80 -65.25
N THR A 179 -45.92 -41.37 -66.32
CA THR A 179 -44.47 -41.09 -66.28
C THR A 179 -44.11 -39.76 -65.63
N LYS A 180 -45.02 -38.77 -65.59
CA LYS A 180 -44.82 -37.50 -64.87
C LYS A 180 -45.28 -37.54 -63.41
N GLU A 181 -46.26 -38.38 -63.08
CA GLU A 181 -46.77 -38.55 -61.71
C GLU A 181 -45.74 -39.19 -60.76
N LYS A 182 -44.90 -40.13 -61.25
CA LYS A 182 -43.80 -40.72 -60.47
C LYS A 182 -42.73 -39.73 -59.99
N PRO A 183 -42.08 -38.92 -60.86
CA PRO A 183 -41.08 -37.94 -60.42
C PRO A 183 -41.68 -36.79 -59.61
N LEU A 184 -42.97 -36.48 -59.78
CA LEU A 184 -43.66 -35.44 -59.03
C LEU A 184 -43.93 -35.88 -57.58
N ALA A 185 -44.25 -37.16 -57.38
CA ALA A 185 -44.33 -37.76 -56.04
C ALA A 185 -42.97 -37.80 -55.32
N GLU A 186 -41.89 -38.18 -56.02
CA GLU A 186 -40.53 -38.12 -55.47
C GLU A 186 -40.09 -36.70 -55.10
N LEU A 187 -40.47 -35.71 -55.91
CA LEU A 187 -40.16 -34.31 -55.64
C LEU A 187 -40.98 -33.76 -54.46
N GLN A 188 -42.24 -34.17 -54.32
CA GLN A 188 -43.06 -33.86 -53.14
C GLN A 188 -42.47 -34.47 -51.85
N GLU A 189 -41.95 -35.70 -51.92
CA GLU A 189 -41.30 -36.34 -50.78
C GLU A 189 -39.99 -35.63 -50.39
N LYS A 190 -39.18 -35.24 -51.39
CA LYS A 190 -37.98 -34.41 -51.16
C LYS A 190 -38.33 -33.04 -50.58
N LEU A 191 -39.38 -32.38 -51.08
CA LEU A 191 -39.87 -31.12 -50.53
C LEU A 191 -40.27 -31.27 -49.06
N ARG A 192 -40.98 -32.35 -48.71
CA ARG A 192 -41.37 -32.65 -47.32
C ARG A 192 -40.15 -32.86 -46.41
N VAL A 193 -39.08 -33.48 -46.91
CA VAL A 193 -37.82 -33.62 -46.16
C VAL A 193 -37.15 -32.25 -45.96
N PHE A 194 -37.10 -31.41 -46.99
CA PHE A 194 -36.55 -30.06 -46.87
C PHE A 194 -37.36 -29.18 -45.91
N GLU A 195 -38.69 -29.25 -45.95
CA GLU A 195 -39.57 -28.55 -44.99
C GLU A 195 -39.27 -28.97 -43.55
N ASN A 196 -39.08 -30.26 -43.30
CA ASN A 196 -38.70 -30.77 -41.97
C ASN A 196 -37.31 -30.28 -41.54
N ILE A 197 -36.32 -30.27 -42.45
CA ILE A 197 -34.97 -29.76 -42.16
C ILE A 197 -35.02 -28.28 -41.81
N VAL A 198 -35.76 -27.47 -42.59
CA VAL A 198 -35.94 -26.04 -42.33
C VAL A 198 -36.62 -25.82 -40.97
N ALA A 199 -37.64 -26.61 -40.64
CA ALA A 199 -38.31 -26.52 -39.35
C ALA A 199 -37.37 -26.82 -38.16
N VAL A 200 -36.53 -27.86 -38.28
CA VAL A 200 -35.54 -28.20 -37.24
C VAL A 200 -34.47 -27.11 -37.12
N LEU A 201 -33.92 -26.64 -38.25
CA LEU A 201 -32.93 -25.58 -38.26
C LEU A 201 -33.47 -24.27 -37.67
N ASN A 202 -34.71 -23.91 -37.99
CA ASN A 202 -35.33 -22.70 -37.44
C ASN A 202 -35.50 -22.81 -35.92
N LYS A 203 -35.92 -23.98 -35.42
CA LYS A 203 -36.02 -24.25 -33.98
C LYS A 203 -34.65 -24.21 -33.28
N GLU A 204 -33.59 -24.72 -33.93
CA GLU A 204 -32.23 -24.66 -33.40
C GLU A 204 -31.70 -23.22 -33.36
N VAL A 205 -31.97 -22.42 -34.39
CA VAL A 205 -31.62 -21.00 -34.44
C VAL A 205 -32.32 -20.23 -33.34
N GLU A 206 -33.63 -20.45 -33.12
CA GLU A 206 -34.38 -19.84 -32.03
C GLU A 206 -33.81 -20.21 -30.66
N ALA A 207 -33.51 -21.50 -30.43
CA ALA A 207 -32.90 -21.98 -29.18
C ALA A 207 -31.52 -21.36 -28.95
N SER A 208 -30.68 -21.29 -29.99
CA SER A 208 -29.36 -20.66 -29.93
C SER A 208 -29.47 -19.15 -29.66
N HIS A 209 -30.45 -18.47 -30.25
CA HIS A 209 -30.68 -17.05 -30.03
C HIS A 209 -31.10 -16.76 -28.57
N LEU A 210 -32.00 -17.57 -28.01
CA LEU A 210 -32.39 -17.49 -26.60
C LEU A 210 -31.19 -17.73 -25.66
N ALA A 211 -30.36 -18.74 -25.94
CA ALA A 211 -29.16 -19.01 -25.16
C ALA A 211 -28.15 -17.85 -25.22
N LEU A 212 -27.95 -17.26 -26.41
CA LEU A 212 -27.08 -16.11 -26.59
C LEU A 212 -27.62 -14.88 -25.83
N ALA A 213 -28.92 -14.61 -25.90
CA ALA A 213 -29.56 -13.51 -25.18
C ALA A 213 -29.38 -13.65 -23.65
N ALA A 214 -29.57 -14.87 -23.12
CA ALA A 214 -29.32 -15.15 -21.71
C ALA A 214 -27.85 -14.96 -21.33
N SER A 215 -26.91 -15.42 -22.16
CA SER A 215 -25.47 -15.24 -21.94
C SER A 215 -25.05 -13.77 -21.96
N ILE A 216 -25.61 -12.96 -22.87
CA ILE A 216 -25.33 -11.52 -22.95
C ILE A 216 -25.85 -10.83 -21.68
N HIS A 217 -27.07 -11.15 -21.24
CA HIS A 217 -27.63 -10.59 -20.02
C HIS A 217 -26.79 -10.94 -18.78
N GLN A 218 -26.36 -12.20 -18.65
CA GLN A 218 -25.48 -12.61 -17.57
C GLN A 218 -24.14 -11.85 -17.59
N SER A 219 -23.53 -11.72 -18.77
CA SER A 219 -22.27 -10.97 -18.91
C SER A 219 -22.41 -9.49 -18.56
N GLN A 220 -23.58 -8.88 -18.78
CA GLN A 220 -23.86 -7.51 -18.36
C GLN A 220 -23.91 -7.39 -16.84
N LEU A 221 -24.61 -8.30 -16.17
CA LEU A 221 -24.68 -8.34 -14.70
C LEU A 221 -23.29 -8.58 -14.08
N ASP A 222 -22.53 -9.52 -14.63
CA ASP A 222 -21.18 -9.80 -14.16
C ASP A 222 -20.27 -8.57 -14.32
N ARG A 223 -20.42 -7.81 -15.42
CA ARG A 223 -19.69 -6.56 -15.64
C ARG A 223 -20.05 -5.50 -14.61
N GLU A 224 -21.33 -5.33 -14.28
CA GLU A 224 -21.78 -4.39 -13.25
C GLU A 224 -21.24 -4.78 -11.87
N HIS A 225 -21.26 -6.07 -11.54
CA HIS A 225 -20.67 -6.58 -10.30
C HIS A 225 -19.16 -6.35 -10.23
N ILE A 226 -18.43 -6.59 -11.33
CA ILE A 226 -16.98 -6.32 -11.38
C ILE A 226 -16.71 -4.83 -11.13
N LEU A 227 -17.44 -3.92 -11.78
CA LEU A 227 -17.27 -2.48 -11.57
C LEU A 227 -17.57 -2.07 -10.12
N SER A 228 -18.60 -2.65 -9.51
CA SER A 228 -18.93 -2.40 -8.11
C SER A 228 -17.83 -2.90 -7.16
N LEU A 229 -17.27 -4.08 -7.43
CA LEU A 229 -16.16 -4.65 -6.66
C LEU A 229 -14.88 -3.82 -6.84
N GLU A 230 -14.57 -3.38 -8.06
CA GLU A 230 -13.43 -2.49 -8.33
C GLU A 230 -13.54 -1.18 -7.54
N GLN A 231 -14.74 -0.58 -7.51
CA GLN A 231 -14.99 0.59 -6.68
C GLN A 231 -14.79 0.29 -5.19
N GLN A 232 -15.34 -0.82 -4.70
CA GLN A 232 -15.20 -1.20 -3.29
C GLN A 232 -13.73 -1.45 -2.90
N VAL A 233 -12.95 -2.07 -3.79
CA VAL A 233 -11.51 -2.26 -3.60
C VAL A 233 -10.78 -0.92 -3.51
N ALA A 234 -11.12 0.04 -4.38
CA ALA A 234 -10.52 1.38 -4.34
C ALA A 234 -10.83 2.12 -3.03
N GLU A 235 -12.07 2.05 -2.55
CA GLU A 235 -12.50 2.64 -1.27
C GLU A 235 -11.78 2.00 -0.07
N LEU A 236 -11.62 0.68 -0.09
CA LEU A 236 -10.88 -0.05 0.94
C LEU A 236 -9.39 0.32 0.93
N GLN A 237 -8.76 0.44 -0.25
CA GLN A 237 -7.37 0.87 -0.38
C GLN A 237 -7.16 2.29 0.17
N GLN A 238 -8.08 3.22 -0.13
CA GLN A 238 -8.04 4.57 0.42
C GLN A 238 -8.15 4.56 1.96
N THR A 239 -9.08 3.76 2.48
CA THR A 239 -9.29 3.62 3.93
C THR A 239 -8.04 3.04 4.61
N LEU A 240 -7.44 2.00 4.03
CA LEU A 240 -6.20 1.41 4.53
C LEU A 240 -5.07 2.44 4.57
N ALA A 241 -4.86 3.21 3.50
CA ALA A 241 -3.84 4.25 3.47
C ALA A 241 -4.04 5.31 4.56
N GLN A 242 -5.29 5.70 4.84
CA GLN A 242 -5.61 6.62 5.94
C GLN A 242 -5.31 6.00 7.31
N LYS A 243 -5.63 4.71 7.50
CA LYS A 243 -5.36 3.97 8.73
C LYS A 243 -3.86 3.80 8.95
N ASP A 244 -3.08 3.49 7.92
CA ASP A 244 -1.62 3.40 8.00
C ASP A 244 -1.01 4.75 8.39
N GLN A 245 -1.51 5.86 7.84
CA GLN A 245 -1.08 7.19 8.25
C GLN A 245 -1.42 7.48 9.72
N ALA A 246 -2.61 7.09 10.18
CA ALA A 246 -3.03 7.25 11.56
C ALA A 246 -2.19 6.40 12.52
N LEU A 247 -1.88 5.16 12.15
CA LEU A 247 -0.99 4.27 12.89
C LEU A 247 0.41 4.86 13.00
N GLY A 248 0.99 5.37 11.91
CA GLY A 248 2.30 6.02 11.97
C GLY A 248 2.34 7.24 12.90
N LYS A 249 1.27 8.05 12.94
CA LYS A 249 1.14 9.16 13.90
C LYS A 249 1.00 8.66 15.34
N LEU A 250 0.24 7.59 15.56
CA LEU A 250 0.06 7.00 16.89
C LEU A 250 1.36 6.39 17.41
N GLU A 251 2.11 5.66 16.57
CA GLU A 251 3.42 5.12 16.90
C GLU A 251 4.41 6.24 17.27
N GLN A 252 4.40 7.34 16.52
CA GLN A 252 5.22 8.52 16.86
C GLN A 252 4.81 9.11 18.22
N SER A 253 3.50 9.25 18.47
CA SER A 253 2.97 9.76 19.74
C SER A 253 3.35 8.86 20.91
N LEU A 254 3.31 7.54 20.72
CA LEU A 254 3.68 6.56 21.73
C LEU A 254 5.16 6.70 22.11
N ARG A 255 6.06 6.74 21.12
CA ARG A 255 7.50 6.94 21.35
C ARG A 255 7.80 8.22 22.13
N LEU A 256 7.14 9.34 21.77
CA LEU A 256 7.30 10.61 22.49
C LEU A 256 6.81 10.53 23.94
N THR A 257 5.79 9.70 24.21
CA THR A 257 5.26 9.48 25.56
C THR A 257 6.18 8.57 26.38
N GLU A 258 6.77 7.54 25.77
CA GLU A 258 7.76 6.66 26.41
C GLU A 258 9.03 7.41 26.82
N GLU A 259 9.43 8.43 26.05
CA GLU A 259 10.58 9.28 26.34
C GLU A 259 10.25 10.44 27.31
N ALA A 260 8.98 10.64 27.67
CA ALA A 260 8.56 11.73 28.54
C ALA A 260 8.99 11.48 30.01
N SER A 261 9.61 12.49 30.62
CA SER A 261 9.91 12.50 32.05
C SER A 261 8.95 13.41 32.82
N PHE A 262 8.70 13.12 34.10
CA PHE A 262 7.76 13.85 34.97
C PHE A 262 8.36 14.26 36.31
N ASP A 263 9.68 14.29 36.45
CA ASP A 263 10.39 14.63 37.70
C ASP A 263 11.26 15.89 37.57
N GLY A 264 11.17 16.62 36.46
CA GLY A 264 12.02 17.76 36.14
C GLY A 264 13.41 17.39 35.62
N THR A 265 13.76 16.11 35.54
CA THR A 265 15.01 15.63 34.95
C THR A 265 14.75 14.94 33.61
N PHE A 266 15.47 15.34 32.58
CA PHE A 266 15.34 14.77 31.25
C PHE A 266 16.70 14.39 30.66
N LEU A 267 16.78 13.18 30.10
CA LEU A 267 17.98 12.65 29.44
C LEU A 267 17.70 12.47 27.95
N TRP A 268 18.38 13.26 27.13
CA TRP A 268 18.24 13.24 25.68
C TRP A 268 19.39 12.48 25.02
N LYS A 269 19.08 11.32 24.44
CA LYS A 269 19.99 10.57 23.59
C LYS A 269 19.92 11.09 22.16
N ILE A 270 21.06 11.51 21.62
CA ILE A 270 21.17 11.98 20.23
C ILE A 270 22.10 11.03 19.50
N THR A 271 21.55 10.26 18.56
CA THR A 271 22.29 9.36 17.68
C THR A 271 22.66 10.04 16.38
N ASN A 272 23.58 9.42 15.64
CA ASN A 272 24.03 9.90 14.33
C ASN A 272 24.64 11.30 14.39
N VAL A 273 25.40 11.59 15.45
CA VAL A 273 25.94 12.93 15.76
C VAL A 273 26.74 13.48 14.59
N THR A 274 27.60 12.68 13.98
CA THR A 274 28.45 13.08 12.86
C THR A 274 27.62 13.55 11.68
N ARG A 275 26.60 12.76 11.30
CA ARG A 275 25.67 13.11 10.22
C ARG A 275 24.89 14.38 10.56
N ARG A 276 24.30 14.47 11.75
CA ARG A 276 23.47 15.61 12.17
C ARG A 276 24.30 16.90 12.26
N CYS A 277 25.54 16.83 12.73
CA CYS A 277 26.48 17.95 12.72
C CYS A 277 26.76 18.45 11.30
N HIS A 278 26.98 17.54 10.35
CA HIS A 278 27.17 17.89 8.94
C HIS A 278 25.91 18.53 8.33
N GLU A 279 24.73 17.97 8.61
CA GLU A 279 23.44 18.53 8.17
C GLU A 279 23.17 19.94 8.73
N SER A 280 23.57 20.19 9.99
CA SER A 280 23.54 21.53 10.57
C SER A 280 24.58 22.47 9.98
N ALA A 281 25.76 21.96 9.59
CA ALA A 281 26.82 22.76 8.95
C ALA A 281 26.45 23.23 7.54
N CYS A 282 25.78 22.38 6.76
CA CYS A 282 25.29 22.74 5.42
C CYS A 282 23.95 23.49 5.44
N GLY A 283 23.35 23.68 6.62
CA GLY A 283 22.10 24.43 6.79
C GLY A 283 20.83 23.64 6.45
N ARG A 284 20.93 22.33 6.17
CA ARG A 284 19.76 21.46 5.90
C ARG A 284 18.88 21.31 7.15
N THR A 285 19.49 21.13 8.31
CA THR A 285 18.77 20.99 9.59
C THR A 285 19.51 21.76 10.68
N VAL A 286 19.10 23.01 10.89
CA VAL A 286 19.83 23.95 11.77
C VAL A 286 19.69 23.66 13.25
N SER A 287 18.55 23.13 13.68
CA SER A 287 18.27 22.84 15.10
C SER A 287 17.44 21.58 15.26
N LEU A 288 17.60 20.93 16.41
CA LEU A 288 16.85 19.76 16.85
C LEU A 288 15.98 20.12 18.04
N PHE A 289 14.80 19.52 18.13
CA PHE A 289 13.95 19.59 19.32
C PHE A 289 13.94 18.23 20.03
N SER A 290 14.00 18.25 21.35
CA SER A 290 13.77 17.05 22.13
C SER A 290 12.29 16.72 22.23
N PRO A 291 11.93 15.48 22.59
CA PRO A 291 10.64 15.18 23.20
C PRO A 291 10.31 16.14 24.35
N ALA A 292 9.02 16.31 24.60
CA ALA A 292 8.56 17.07 25.74
C ALA A 292 8.81 16.30 27.05
N PHE A 293 9.16 17.01 28.10
CA PHE A 293 9.27 16.51 29.46
C PHE A 293 8.64 17.51 30.43
N TYR A 294 8.39 17.05 31.65
CA TYR A 294 7.60 17.76 32.62
C TYR A 294 8.33 17.88 33.94
N THR A 295 8.05 18.96 34.65
CA THR A 295 8.52 19.17 36.03
C THR A 295 7.80 18.27 37.04
N ALA A 296 6.54 17.93 36.76
CA ALA A 296 5.70 17.04 37.57
C ALA A 296 4.62 16.42 36.66
N LYS A 297 3.88 15.40 37.12
CA LYS A 297 2.73 14.83 36.39
C LYS A 297 1.72 15.90 35.91
N TYR A 298 1.52 16.94 36.72
CA TYR A 298 0.64 18.08 36.43
C TYR A 298 1.42 19.41 36.41
N GLY A 299 2.71 19.35 36.07
CA GLY A 299 3.63 20.50 36.09
C GLY A 299 3.81 21.16 34.72
N TYR A 300 4.81 22.05 34.63
CA TYR A 300 5.20 22.71 33.40
C TYR A 300 5.63 21.70 32.33
N LYS A 301 5.21 21.94 31.08
CA LYS A 301 5.64 21.22 29.87
C LYS A 301 6.83 21.94 29.24
N LEU A 302 7.91 21.21 28.98
CA LEU A 302 9.20 21.76 28.56
C LEU A 302 9.77 20.91 27.42
N CYS A 303 10.59 21.50 26.56
CA CYS A 303 11.47 20.73 25.68
C CYS A 303 12.81 21.46 25.50
N LEU A 304 13.79 20.76 24.94
CA LEU A 304 15.10 21.33 24.62
C LEU A 304 15.21 21.62 23.14
N ARG A 305 15.93 22.69 22.82
CA ARG A 305 16.33 23.03 21.45
C ARG A 305 17.85 23.07 21.36
N LEU A 306 18.42 22.25 20.50
CA LEU A 306 19.86 22.12 20.31
C LEU A 306 20.27 22.58 18.91
N TYR A 307 21.32 23.37 18.83
CA TYR A 307 22.00 23.71 17.58
C TYR A 307 23.39 23.07 17.59
N LEU A 308 23.54 22.02 16.78
CA LEU A 308 24.80 21.28 16.68
C LEU A 308 25.93 22.09 16.03
N ASN A 309 25.59 23.08 15.22
CA ASN A 309 26.54 24.01 14.61
C ASN A 309 26.44 25.43 15.20
N GLY A 310 25.87 25.55 16.40
CA GLY A 310 25.74 26.80 17.15
C GLY A 310 24.71 27.79 16.60
N ASP A 311 24.30 28.72 17.47
CA ASP A 311 23.38 29.82 17.18
C ASP A 311 23.85 31.12 17.86
N GLY A 312 23.39 32.25 17.34
CA GLY A 312 23.72 33.58 17.88
C GLY A 312 25.23 33.82 17.99
N THR A 313 25.69 34.17 19.19
CA THR A 313 27.12 34.44 19.48
C THR A 313 28.01 33.18 19.41
N GLY A 314 27.44 31.98 19.52
CA GLY A 314 28.15 30.71 19.44
C GLY A 314 28.13 30.03 18.07
N LYS A 315 27.55 30.70 17.06
CA LYS A 315 27.41 30.15 15.71
C LYS A 315 28.74 29.66 15.15
N ARG A 316 28.76 28.42 14.66
CA ARG A 316 29.90 27.68 14.09
C ARG A 316 31.08 27.43 15.04
N THR A 317 30.97 27.77 16.31
CA THR A 317 32.07 27.63 17.28
C THR A 317 31.69 26.77 18.48
N HIS A 318 30.44 26.84 18.92
CA HIS A 318 29.92 26.13 20.08
C HIS A 318 28.65 25.35 19.72
N LEU A 319 28.37 24.30 20.47
CA LEU A 319 27.02 23.81 20.66
C LEU A 319 26.22 24.88 21.40
N SER A 320 25.01 25.16 20.93
CA SER A 320 24.08 26.06 21.61
C SER A 320 22.86 25.27 22.07
N LEU A 321 22.55 25.35 23.36
CA LEU A 321 21.49 24.56 23.99
C LEU A 321 20.53 25.48 24.73
N PHE A 322 19.24 25.31 24.45
CA PHE A 322 18.17 26.15 24.97
C PHE A 322 17.05 25.29 25.55
N ILE A 323 16.39 25.81 26.57
CA ILE A 323 15.10 25.30 27.05
C ILE A 323 13.98 26.09 26.40
N VAL A 324 12.87 25.40 26.16
CA VAL A 324 11.65 25.95 25.58
C VAL A 324 10.52 25.60 26.55
N ILE A 325 9.81 26.62 27.00
CA ILE A 325 8.56 26.43 27.72
C ILE A 325 7.46 26.24 26.69
N MET A 326 6.75 25.13 26.82
CA MET A 326 5.62 24.77 25.97
C MET A 326 4.32 25.02 26.72
N ARG A 327 3.23 25.26 25.98
CA ARG A 327 1.89 25.33 26.57
C ARG A 327 1.51 23.95 27.14
N GLY A 328 1.29 23.91 28.45
CA GLY A 328 0.84 22.73 29.17
C GLY A 328 -0.67 22.75 29.43
N GLU A 329 -1.25 21.57 29.63
CA GLU A 329 -2.67 21.42 29.96
C GLU A 329 -3.05 22.07 31.30
N TYR A 330 -2.09 22.15 32.23
CA TYR A 330 -2.30 22.64 33.60
C TYR A 330 -1.76 24.05 33.83
N ASP A 331 -1.38 24.78 32.78
CA ASP A 331 -0.75 26.12 32.90
C ASP A 331 -1.60 27.13 33.68
N ALA A 332 -2.91 26.95 33.76
CA ALA A 332 -3.82 27.79 34.54
C ALA A 332 -3.63 27.66 36.06
N LEU A 333 -3.07 26.54 36.53
CA LEU A 333 -2.87 26.24 37.95
C LEU A 333 -1.43 26.49 38.41
N LEU A 334 -0.51 26.70 37.47
CA LEU A 334 0.91 26.85 37.75
C LEU A 334 1.28 28.33 37.99
N PRO A 335 2.28 28.61 38.84
CA PRO A 335 2.74 29.97 39.05
C PRO A 335 3.47 30.51 37.81
N TRP A 336 3.33 31.81 37.52
CA TRP A 336 4.02 32.47 36.42
C TRP A 336 4.61 33.82 36.86
N PRO A 337 5.72 34.27 36.27
CA PRO A 337 6.57 33.58 35.27
C PRO A 337 7.32 32.36 35.84
N PHE A 338 7.77 31.45 34.98
CA PHE A 338 8.57 30.28 35.34
C PHE A 338 9.89 30.69 36.01
N ARG A 339 10.22 30.11 37.18
CA ARG A 339 11.35 30.57 38.03
C ARG A 339 12.38 29.49 38.36
N ASN A 340 12.10 28.24 38.02
CA ASN A 340 12.90 27.09 38.44
C ASN A 340 14.28 27.16 37.79
N LYS A 341 15.34 26.90 38.58
CA LYS A 341 16.71 26.88 38.05
C LYS A 341 16.83 25.73 37.03
N VAL A 342 17.43 26.04 35.89
CA VAL A 342 17.67 25.07 34.81
C VAL A 342 19.17 24.77 34.76
N THR A 343 19.50 23.49 34.76
CA THR A 343 20.88 22.99 34.63
C THR A 343 20.98 22.10 33.41
N PHE A 344 21.90 22.43 32.51
CA PHE A 344 22.26 21.62 31.35
C PHE A 344 23.57 20.87 31.61
N MET A 345 23.65 19.65 31.08
CA MET A 345 24.85 18.84 31.15
C MET A 345 25.07 18.13 29.82
N LEU A 346 26.31 18.17 29.32
CA LEU A 346 26.79 17.28 28.29
C LEU A 346 27.58 16.17 28.98
N LEU A 347 27.06 14.94 28.89
CA LEU A 347 27.60 13.81 29.64
C LEU A 347 28.81 13.22 28.92
N ASP A 348 29.87 12.99 29.69
CA ASP A 348 31.01 12.18 29.30
C ASP A 348 30.68 10.70 29.58
N GLN A 349 30.67 9.87 28.54
CA GLN A 349 30.24 8.47 28.62
C GLN A 349 31.26 7.54 29.29
N ASN A 350 32.48 8.03 29.58
CA ASN A 350 33.45 7.34 30.42
C ASN A 350 33.38 7.81 31.88
N ASN A 351 32.31 8.55 32.23
CA ASN A 351 32.05 9.06 33.57
C ASN A 351 33.21 9.89 34.14
N ARG A 352 33.88 10.65 33.27
CA ARG A 352 34.88 11.65 33.66
C ARG A 352 34.18 12.95 34.07
N GLU A 353 34.71 14.08 33.63
CA GLU A 353 34.09 15.38 33.84
C GLU A 353 32.98 15.63 32.81
N HIS A 354 31.77 15.92 33.29
CA HIS A 354 30.67 16.40 32.45
C HIS A 354 30.79 17.91 32.26
N ALA A 355 30.42 18.42 31.08
CA ALA A 355 30.32 19.87 30.90
C ALA A 355 28.96 20.34 31.41
N ILE A 356 28.95 21.27 32.37
CA ILE A 356 27.75 21.70 33.08
C ILE A 356 27.60 23.22 32.95
N ASP A 357 26.40 23.67 32.66
CA ASP A 357 26.03 25.09 32.72
C ASP A 357 24.63 25.22 33.33
N ALA A 358 24.41 26.26 34.12
CA ALA A 358 23.15 26.46 34.82
C ALA A 358 22.79 27.93 34.90
N PHE A 359 21.50 28.21 34.78
CA PHE A 359 20.98 29.57 34.90
C PHE A 359 19.66 29.60 35.64
N ARG A 360 19.35 30.76 36.21
CA ARG A 360 18.01 31.06 36.72
C ARG A 360 17.25 31.90 35.69
N PRO A 361 16.00 31.55 35.37
CA PRO A 361 15.17 32.32 34.45
C PRO A 361 15.10 33.81 34.80
N ASP A 362 15.25 34.67 33.80
CA ASP A 362 15.00 36.11 33.94
C ASP A 362 13.49 36.36 33.90
N LEU A 363 12.93 36.81 35.02
CA LEU A 363 11.49 37.03 35.18
C LEU A 363 10.92 38.12 34.26
N SER A 364 11.77 39.00 33.72
CA SER A 364 11.38 40.03 32.76
C SER A 364 11.32 39.51 31.31
N SER A 365 11.94 38.37 31.02
CA SER A 365 12.00 37.80 29.68
C SER A 365 10.65 37.19 29.28
N ALA A 366 10.25 37.45 28.03
CA ALA A 366 9.06 36.85 27.41
C ALA A 366 9.13 35.31 27.35
N SER A 367 10.35 34.75 27.34
CA SER A 367 10.59 33.30 27.26
C SER A 367 9.97 32.52 28.42
N PHE A 368 9.87 33.15 29.59
CA PHE A 368 9.43 32.52 30.84
C PHE A 368 8.03 32.96 31.30
N GLN A 369 7.35 33.78 30.52
CA GLN A 369 5.95 34.15 30.79
C GLN A 369 5.03 32.97 30.47
N ARG A 370 3.78 33.05 30.94
CA ARG A 370 2.75 32.07 30.62
C ARG A 370 2.56 31.95 29.09
N PRO A 371 2.70 30.74 28.50
CA PRO A 371 2.55 30.55 27.07
C PRO A 371 1.21 31.06 26.52
N GLN A 372 1.29 31.82 25.43
CA GLN A 372 0.14 32.27 24.64
C GLN A 372 0.01 31.49 23.32
N SER A 373 1.09 30.83 22.90
CA SER A 373 1.19 29.95 21.74
C SER A 373 1.67 28.56 22.20
N GLU A 374 1.84 27.61 21.27
CA GLU A 374 2.32 26.26 21.61
C GLU A 374 3.69 26.26 22.29
N THR A 375 4.56 27.20 21.93
CA THR A 375 5.92 27.32 22.47
C THR A 375 6.33 28.78 22.62
N ASN A 376 6.97 29.10 23.74
CA ASN A 376 7.63 30.38 23.93
C ASN A 376 8.95 30.47 23.15
N VAL A 377 9.54 31.66 23.12
CA VAL A 377 10.91 31.86 22.62
C VAL A 377 11.88 31.06 23.49
N ALA A 378 12.82 30.36 22.83
CA ALA A 378 13.82 29.55 23.52
C ALA A 378 14.81 30.42 24.29
N SER A 379 15.24 29.96 25.47
CA SER A 379 16.24 30.65 26.30
C SER A 379 17.26 29.66 26.85
N GLY A 380 18.52 30.07 27.00
CA GLY A 380 19.60 29.17 27.41
C GLY A 380 20.98 29.66 27.02
N CYS A 381 21.86 28.73 26.67
CA CYS A 381 23.29 28.94 26.61
C CYS A 381 23.80 28.88 25.16
N PRO A 382 23.98 30.02 24.48
CA PRO A 382 24.50 30.04 23.10
C PRO A 382 25.94 29.53 23.01
N LEU A 383 26.73 29.68 24.07
CA LEU A 383 28.13 29.23 24.17
C LEU A 383 28.27 28.00 25.09
N PHE A 384 27.30 27.08 25.06
CA PHE A 384 27.23 25.96 26.01
C PHE A 384 28.48 25.08 25.99
N PHE A 385 28.95 24.66 24.82
CA PHE A 385 30.14 23.80 24.74
C PHE A 385 30.92 23.99 23.43
N PRO A 386 32.25 24.20 23.45
CA PRO A 386 33.03 24.44 22.23
C PRO A 386 33.11 23.19 21.35
N LEU A 387 32.82 23.35 20.05
CA LEU A 387 32.81 22.24 19.08
C LEU A 387 34.17 21.57 18.95
N SER A 388 35.26 22.33 19.10
CA SER A 388 36.63 21.82 19.06
C SER A 388 36.93 20.77 20.14
N ARG A 389 36.18 20.78 21.26
CA ARG A 389 36.34 19.81 22.35
C ARG A 389 35.36 18.63 22.26
N LEU A 390 34.37 18.68 21.38
CA LEU A 390 33.28 17.69 21.32
C LEU A 390 33.79 16.30 20.93
N GLN A 391 34.73 16.25 20.00
CA GLN A 391 35.41 15.03 19.54
C GLN A 391 36.82 14.90 20.12
N SER A 392 37.10 15.55 21.26
CA SER A 392 38.42 15.46 21.89
C SER A 392 38.68 14.03 22.36
N PRO A 393 39.85 13.42 22.06
CA PRO A 393 40.17 12.06 22.51
C PRO A 393 40.31 11.94 24.03
N LYS A 394 40.37 13.06 24.77
CA LYS A 394 40.45 13.07 26.24
C LYS A 394 39.13 12.78 26.93
N HIS A 395 38.01 13.00 26.22
CA HIS A 395 36.65 12.90 26.73
C HIS A 395 35.79 12.02 25.81
N ALA A 396 34.77 11.40 26.37
CA ALA A 396 33.81 10.57 25.64
C ALA A 396 32.44 11.25 25.54
N TYR A 397 32.41 12.53 25.15
CA TYR A 397 31.15 13.25 24.92
C TYR A 397 30.38 12.67 23.71
N VAL A 398 31.12 12.24 22.69
CA VAL A 398 30.58 11.47 21.56
C VAL A 398 31.28 10.11 21.55
N LYS A 399 30.50 9.04 21.63
CA LYS A 399 30.95 7.64 21.55
C LYS A 399 29.90 6.85 20.78
N ASP A 400 30.32 5.95 19.90
CA ASP A 400 29.44 5.17 19.02
C ASP A 400 28.44 6.08 18.26
N ASP A 401 28.96 7.18 17.72
CA ASP A 401 28.23 8.24 17.01
C ASP A 401 26.98 8.77 17.78
N THR A 402 27.06 8.75 19.11
CA THR A 402 25.98 9.10 20.02
C THR A 402 26.47 10.04 21.12
N MET A 403 25.65 11.00 21.52
CA MET A 403 25.88 11.89 22.65
C MET A 403 24.65 11.94 23.57
N PHE A 404 24.86 12.32 24.82
CA PHE A 404 23.81 12.43 25.82
C PHE A 404 23.79 13.83 26.45
N LEU A 405 22.64 14.49 26.36
CA LEU A 405 22.39 15.76 27.05
C LEU A 405 21.43 15.52 28.20
N LYS A 406 21.75 16.04 29.38
CA LYS A 406 20.86 16.00 30.54
C LYS A 406 20.39 17.41 30.87
N CYS A 407 19.10 17.56 31.12
CA CYS A 407 18.53 18.78 31.67
C CYS A 407 17.94 18.45 33.05
N ILE A 408 18.19 19.30 34.02
CA ILE A 408 17.62 19.21 35.36
C ILE A 408 16.98 20.55 35.68
N VAL A 409 15.67 20.52 35.93
CA VAL A 409 14.88 21.66 36.40
C VAL A 409 14.65 21.46 37.88
N GLU A 410 15.17 22.35 38.71
CA GLU A 410 15.00 22.27 40.17
C GLU A 410 13.50 22.41 40.51
N THR A 411 12.91 21.32 40.98
CA THR A 411 11.53 21.30 41.48
C THR A 411 11.57 21.49 43.00
N ASN A 412 10.84 22.48 43.49
CA ASN A 412 10.60 22.62 44.92
C ASN A 412 9.53 21.58 45.28
N ALA A 413 9.97 20.37 45.64
CA ALA A 413 9.11 19.41 46.31
C ALA A 413 8.87 19.82 47.77
#